data_AF-A0A5K0XH93-F1
#
_entry.id   AF-A0A5K0XH93-F1
#
_cell.length_a   1.000
_cell.length_b   1.000
_cell.length_c   1.000
_cell.angle_alpha   90.00
_cell.angle_beta   90.00
_cell.angle_gamma   90.00
#
_symmetry.space_group_name_H-M   'P 1'
#
loop_
_entity.id
_entity.type
_entity.pdbx_description
1 polymer ?
#
loop_
_entity_poly.entity_id
_entity_poly.type
_entity_poly.pdbx_seq_one_letter_code
_entity_poly.pdbx_strand_id
1 'polypeptide(L)' 'MEWKKSYLDLVLVPLGLFFTLMYHIWLWHKVRTQPLQTILGINAAGRRLWVKAMMK' A
#
# COMPACT_ATOMS: atom_id res chain seq x y z
N MET A 1 21.63 -1.64 33.54
CA MET A 1 20.62 -0.68 33.03
C MET A 1 19.94 -1.24 31.77
N GLU A 2 19.24 -2.37 31.89
CA GLU A 2 18.55 -3.03 30.76
C GLU A 2 17.21 -2.35 30.40
N TRP A 3 16.66 -1.54 31.31
CA TRP A 3 15.34 -0.90 31.17
C TRP A 3 15.25 0.04 29.94
N LYS A 4 16.37 0.63 29.50
CA LYS A 4 16.39 1.65 28.44
C LYS A 4 16.14 1.07 27.03
N LYS A 5 16.49 -0.20 26.80
CA LYS A 5 16.26 -0.89 25.51
C LYS A 5 14.77 -1.18 25.28
N SER A 6 14.07 -1.61 26.33
CA SER A 6 12.64 -1.96 26.22
C SER A 6 11.77 -0.76 25.83
N TYR A 7 12.10 0.46 26.28
CA TYR A 7 11.43 1.68 25.83
C TYR A 7 11.67 1.98 24.35
N LEU A 8 12.89 1.71 23.86
CA LEU A 8 13.23 1.94 22.47
C LEU A 8 12.45 0.98 21.57
N ASP A 9 12.34 -0.29 21.95
CA ASP A 9 11.54 -1.29 21.23
C ASP A 9 10.06 -0.92 21.25
N LEU A 10 9.54 -0.43 22.37
CA LEU A 10 8.16 0.01 22.52
C LEU A 10 7.80 1.20 21.62
N VAL A 11 8.78 1.99 21.18
CA VAL A 11 8.59 3.08 20.21
C VAL A 11 8.86 2.62 18.79
N LEU A 12 9.98 1.95 18.54
CA LEU A 12 10.41 1.55 17.20
C LEU A 12 9.50 0.51 16.57
N VAL A 13 8.97 -0.43 17.34
CA VAL A 13 8.08 -1.49 16.80
C VAL A 13 6.76 -0.89 16.30
N PRO A 14 5.99 -0.11 17.08
CA PRO A 14 4.79 0.53 16.56
C PRO A 14 5.08 1.52 15.43
N LEU A 15 6.19 2.26 15.51
CA LEU A 15 6.59 3.23 14.48
C LEU A 15 6.89 2.53 13.14
N GLY A 16 7.59 1.39 13.17
CA GLY A 16 7.85 0.59 11.98
C GLY A 16 6.54 0.11 11.32
N LEU A 17 5.62 -0.44 12.12
CA LEU A 17 4.31 -0.85 11.64
C LEU A 17 3.50 0.33 11.08
N PHE A 18 3.55 1.47 11.76
CA PHE A 18 2.86 2.69 11.33
C PHE A 18 3.33 3.15 9.95
N PHE A 19 4.64 3.18 9.70
CA PHE A 19 5.17 3.55 8.37
C PHE A 19 4.76 2.56 7.29
N THR A 20 4.77 1.26 7.58
CA THR A 20 4.29 0.23 6.63
C THR A 20 2.81 0.45 6.31
N LEU A 21 1.96 0.64 7.32
CA LEU A 21 0.53 0.90 7.13
C LEU A 21 0.29 2.17 6.32
N MET A 22 0.97 3.27 6.66
CA MET A 22 0.86 4.54 5.98
C MET A 22 1.24 4.44 4.50
N TYR A 23 2.32 3.72 4.19
CA TYR A 23 2.72 3.47 2.80
C TYR A 23 1.63 2.72 2.02
N HIS A 24 1.07 1.65 2.60
CA HIS A 24 0.04 0.86 1.93
C HIS A 24 -1.27 1.63 1.76
N ILE A 25 -1.68 2.42 2.74
CA ILE A 25 -2.86 3.30 2.64
C ILE A 25 -2.64 4.34 1.52
N TRP A 26 -1.48 4.97 1.49
CA TRP A 26 -1.14 5.94 0.44
C TRP A 26 -1.12 5.29 -0.94
N LEU A 27 -0.50 4.11 -1.07
CA LEU A 27 -0.44 3.36 -2.32
C LEU A 27 -1.84 2.97 -2.79
N TRP A 28 -2.67 2.45 -1.89
CA TRP A 28 -4.07 2.11 -2.16
C TRP A 28 -4.85 3.34 -2.64
N HIS A 29 -4.75 4.45 -1.91
CA HIS A 29 -5.40 5.70 -2.27
C HIS A 29 -4.98 6.18 -3.66
N LYS A 30 -3.67 6.15 -3.96
CA LYS A 30 -3.13 6.59 -5.25
C LYS A 30 -3.58 5.70 -6.40
N VAL A 31 -3.58 4.38 -6.22
CA VAL A 31 -4.09 3.43 -7.23
C VAL A 31 -5.58 3.63 -7.50
N ARG A 32 -6.39 3.96 -6.47
CA ARG A 32 -7.84 4.19 -6.62
C ARG A 32 -8.19 5.54 -7.24
N THR A 33 -7.47 6.60 -6.87
CA THR A 33 -7.77 7.97 -7.32
C THR A 33 -7.10 8.33 -8.64
N GLN A 34 -5.91 7.79 -8.89
CA GLN A 34 -5.10 8.07 -10.09
C GLN A 34 -4.63 6.76 -10.74
N PRO A 35 -5.57 5.85 -11.12
CA PRO A 35 -5.21 4.54 -11.65
C PRO A 35 -4.36 4.63 -12.93
N LEU A 36 -4.55 5.67 -13.75
CA LEU A 36 -3.80 5.87 -14.99
C LEU A 36 -2.39 6.45 -14.78
N GLN A 37 -2.03 6.87 -13.56
CA GLN A 37 -0.69 7.36 -13.24
C GLN A 37 0.16 6.30 -12.54
N THR A 38 -0.35 5.08 -12.36
CA THR A 38 0.38 3.97 -11.76
C THR A 38 0.31 2.74 -12.66
N ILE A 39 1.44 2.02 -12.82
CA ILE A 39 1.49 0.79 -13.63
C ILE A 39 0.47 -0.24 -13.11
N LEU A 40 0.31 -0.34 -11.79
CA LEU A 40 -0.68 -1.20 -11.14
C LEU A 40 -2.12 -0.86 -11.55
N GLY A 41 -2.48 0.43 -11.52
CA GLY A 41 -3.82 0.89 -11.89
C GLY A 41 -4.12 0.70 -13.38
N ILE A 42 -3.14 0.99 -14.26
CA ILE A 42 -3.26 0.75 -15.70
C ILE A 42 -3.46 -0.74 -15.99
N ASN A 43 -2.64 -1.61 -15.38
CA ASN A 43 -2.72 -3.06 -15.59
C ASN A 43 -4.06 -3.63 -15.09
N ALA A 44 -4.55 -3.17 -13.93
CA ALA A 44 -5.85 -3.56 -13.40
C ALA A 44 -7.01 -3.12 -14.32
N ALA A 45 -6.96 -1.88 -14.83
CA ALA A 45 -7.95 -1.37 -15.76
C ALA A 45 -7.92 -2.13 -17.10
N GLY A 46 -6.73 -2.37 -17.66
CA GLY A 46 -6.52 -3.16 -18.88
C GLY A 46 -7.05 -4.58 -18.76
N ARG A 47 -6.78 -5.26 -17.63
CA ARG A 47 -7.33 -6.61 -17.38
C ARG A 47 -8.85 -6.61 -17.30
N ARG A 48 -9.45 -5.60 -16.65
CA ARG A 48 -10.91 -5.46 -16.58
C ARG A 48 -11.53 -5.23 -17.97
N LEU A 49 -10.87 -4.42 -18.81
CA LEU A 49 -11.29 -4.19 -20.20
C LEU A 49 -11.17 -5.46 -21.03
N TRP A 50 -10.06 -6.20 -20.91
CA TRP A 50 -9.84 -7.46 -21.62
C TRP A 50 -10.89 -8.52 -21.28
N VAL A 51 -11.18 -8.72 -19.98
CA VAL A 51 -12.25 -9.65 -19.56
C VAL A 51 -13.60 -9.24 -20.14
N LYS A 52 -13.95 -7.95 -20.09
CA LYS A 52 -15.20 -7.45 -20.70
C LYS A 52 -15.24 -7.67 -22.21
N ALA A 53 -14.11 -7.53 -22.89
CA ALA A 53 -14.01 -7.75 -24.33
C ALA A 53 -14.16 -9.22 -24.71
N MET A 54 -13.70 -10.16 -23.86
CA MET A 54 -13.88 -11.59 -24.08
C MET A 54 -15.28 -12.11 -23.73
N MET A 55 -15.96 -11.44 -22.79
CA MET A 55 -17.33 -11.78 -22.42
C MET A 55 -18.37 -11.26 -23.43
N LYS A 56 -17.94 -10.46 -24.42
CA LYS A 56 -18.74 -10.00 -25.54
C LYS A 56 -18.48 -10.89 -26.74
#